data_AF-A0A535JRQ1-F1
#
_entry.id   AF-A0A535JRQ1-F1
#
_cell.length_a   1.000
_cell.length_b   1.000
_cell.length_c   1.000
_cell.angle_alpha   90.00
_cell.angle_beta   90.00
_cell.angle_gamma   90.00
#
_symmetry.space_group_name_H-M   'P 1'
#
loop_
_entity.id
_entity.type
_entity.pdbx_description
1 polymer ?
#
loop_
_entity_poly.entity_id
_entity_poly.type
_entity_poly.pdbx_seq_one_letter_code
_entity_poly.pdbx_strand_id
1 'polypeptide(L)' 'MPHPLGDELTELHVHLGGAVDPAAMWGIAHDQGIRLPTKDYWEFVDLITVRKQAKKSFEDFLALYHWTELIQ' A
#
# COMPACT_ATOMS: atom_id res chain seq x y z
N MET A 1 -28.18 8.12 -19.16
CA MET A 1 -27.36 9.09 -19.90
C MET A 1 -25.91 8.64 -19.74
N PRO A 2 -25.18 8.31 -20.81
CA PRO A 2 -23.76 7.99 -20.71
C PRO A 2 -22.98 9.21 -20.20
N HIS A 3 -21.86 8.98 -19.52
CA HIS A 3 -20.99 10.05 -19.01
C HIS A 3 -20.49 10.88 -20.19
N PRO A 4 -20.44 12.23 -20.09
CA PRO A 4 -20.08 13.12 -21.21
C PRO A 4 -18.65 12.96 -21.78
N LEU A 5 -17.84 12.02 -21.25
CA LEU A 5 -16.48 11.72 -21.70
C LEU A 5 -16.32 10.32 -22.33
N GLY A 6 -17.41 9.55 -22.53
CA GLY A 6 -17.34 8.17 -23.05
C GLY A 6 -16.91 7.13 -22.01
N ASP A 7 -16.61 5.91 -22.45
CA ASP A 7 -16.09 4.79 -21.63
C ASP A 7 -14.62 5.00 -21.18
N GLU A 8 -14.03 6.16 -21.46
CA GLU A 8 -12.64 6.48 -21.10
C GLU A 8 -12.57 7.00 -19.65
N LEU A 9 -12.01 6.17 -18.77
CA LEU A 9 -11.75 6.48 -17.37
C LEU A 9 -10.29 6.96 -17.22
N THR A 10 -10.10 8.14 -16.64
CA THR A 10 -8.75 8.68 -16.36
C THR A 10 -8.54 8.79 -14.85
N GLU A 11 -7.50 8.13 -14.33
CA GLU A 11 -7.03 8.31 -12.96
C GLU A 11 -5.95 9.40 -12.93
N LEU A 12 -6.27 10.55 -12.32
CA LEU A 12 -5.39 11.73 -12.30
C LEU A 12 -4.48 11.78 -11.06
N HIS A 13 -4.78 10.99 -10.03
CA HIS A 13 -4.04 11.00 -8.78
C HIS A 13 -3.95 9.58 -8.21
N VAL A 14 -2.79 8.96 -8.38
CA VAL A 14 -2.44 7.69 -7.76
C VAL A 14 -1.00 7.75 -7.27
N HIS A 15 -0.73 7.17 -6.10
CA HIS A 15 0.62 7.03 -5.59
C HIS A 15 1.13 5.64 -5.95
N LEU A 16 2.13 5.55 -6.84
CA LEU A 16 2.69 4.26 -7.25
C LEU A 16 3.17 3.44 -6.05
N GLY A 17 3.92 4.05 -5.11
CA GLY A 17 4.40 3.38 -3.90
C GLY A 17 3.28 2.92 -2.95
N GLY A 18 2.09 3.53 -3.04
CA GLY A 18 0.89 3.11 -2.31
C GLY A 18 0.00 2.11 -3.08
N ALA A 19 0.38 1.72 -4.30
CA ALA A 19 -0.41 0.90 -5.21
C ALA A 19 0.29 -0.40 -5.63
N VAL A 20 1.34 -0.82 -4.91
CA VAL A 20 2.05 -2.08 -5.19
C VAL A 20 1.31 -3.25 -4.56
N ASP A 21 1.30 -4.40 -5.24
CA ASP A 21 0.72 -5.63 -4.71
C ASP A 21 1.48 -6.12 -3.45
N PRO A 22 0.79 -6.48 -2.35
CA PRO A 22 1.43 -6.94 -1.13
C PRO A 22 2.32 -8.19 -1.30
N ALA A 23 1.99 -9.11 -2.20
CA ALA A 23 2.82 -10.31 -2.43
C ALA A 23 4.14 -9.95 -3.13
N ALA A 24 4.11 -8.97 -4.04
CA ALA A 24 5.31 -8.41 -4.65
C ALA A 24 6.21 -7.73 -3.61
N MET A 25 5.65 -6.86 -2.75
CA MET A 25 6.40 -6.21 -1.67
C MET A 25 7.01 -7.24 -0.70
N TRP A 26 6.25 -8.26 -0.31
CA TRP A 26 6.74 -9.34 0.55
C TRP A 26 7.92 -10.07 -0.09
N GLY A 27 7.83 -10.40 -1.38
CA GLY A 27 8.91 -11.02 -2.14
C GLY A 27 10.19 -10.16 -2.15
N ILE A 28 10.06 -8.87 -2.46
CA ILE A 28 11.18 -7.93 -2.51
C ILE A 28 11.84 -7.80 -1.13
N ALA A 29 11.05 -7.69 -0.05
CA ALA A 29 11.58 -7.58 1.31
C ALA A 29 12.44 -8.80 1.68
N HIS A 30 12.02 -10.01 1.31
CA HIS A 30 12.77 -11.24 1.59
C HIS A 30 14.01 -11.39 0.69
N ASP A 31 13.90 -11.04 -0.59
CA ASP A 31 15.02 -11.07 -1.54
C ASP A 31 16.15 -10.12 -1.12
N GLN A 32 15.79 -8.94 -0.60
CA GLN A 32 16.73 -7.94 -0.08
C GLN A 32 17.21 -8.23 1.36
N GLY A 33 16.66 -9.24 2.04
CA GLY A 33 16.99 -9.55 3.43
C GLY A 33 16.51 -8.50 4.46
N ILE A 34 15.46 -7.74 4.14
CA ILE A 34 14.85 -6.76 5.04
C ILE A 34 14.12 -7.50 6.16
N ARG A 35 14.51 -7.22 7.41
CA ARG A 35 13.83 -7.77 8.59
C ARG A 35 12.52 -7.03 8.86
N LEU A 36 11.41 -7.64 8.48
CA LEU A 36 10.06 -7.15 8.77
C LEU A 36 9.69 -7.36 10.25
N PRO A 37 8.82 -6.50 10.84
CA PRO A 37 8.39 -6.60 12.23
C PRO A 37 7.19 -7.56 12.41
N THR A 38 6.92 -8.41 11.42
CA THR A 38 5.78 -9.35 11.39
C THR A 38 6.28 -10.78 11.29
N LYS A 39 5.47 -11.72 11.78
CA LYS A 39 5.83 -13.15 11.79
C LYS A 39 5.61 -13.82 10.43
N ASP A 40 4.57 -13.40 9.72
CA ASP A 40 4.16 -14.00 8.46
C ASP A 40 3.56 -12.97 7.49
N TYR A 41 3.22 -13.47 6.30
CA TYR A 41 2.69 -12.67 5.21
C TYR A 41 1.36 -11.99 5.55
N TRP A 42 0.49 -12.64 6.31
CA TRP A 42 -0.83 -12.09 6.62
C TRP A 42 -0.73 -10.95 7.62
N GLU A 43 0.14 -11.10 8.62
CA GLU A 43 0.48 -10.01 9.54
C GLU A 43 1.14 -8.82 8.80
N PHE A 44 1.93 -9.09 7.75
CA PHE A 44 2.48 -8.03 6.89
C PHE A 44 1.40 -7.30 6.09
N VAL A 45 0.47 -8.02 5.48
CA VAL A 45 -0.68 -7.41 4.79
C VAL A 45 -1.46 -6.52 5.75
N ASP A 46 -1.71 -6.99 6.97
CA ASP A 46 -2.41 -6.20 7.99
C ASP A 46 -1.61 -4.96 8.43
N LEU A 47 -0.28 -5.06 8.53
CA LEU A 47 0.60 -3.93 8.85
C LEU A 47 0.49 -2.79 7.83
N ILE A 48 0.48 -3.11 6.53
CA ILE A 48 0.50 -2.10 5.46
C ILE A 48 -0.89 -1.65 4.99
N THR A 49 -1.97 -2.27 5.50
CA THR A 49 -3.35 -2.00 5.05
C THR A 49 -4.10 -1.07 6.00
N VAL A 50 -4.63 0.05 5.48
CA VAL A 50 -5.56 0.90 6.22
C VAL A 50 -6.97 0.32 6.20
N ARG A 51 -7.53 0.00 7.38
CA ARG A 51 -8.93 -0.45 7.53
C ARG A 51 -9.85 0.76 7.75
N LYS A 52 -11.07 0.74 7.21
CA LYS A 52 -12.07 1.83 7.33
C LYS A 52 -12.39 2.22 8.77
N GLN A 53 -12.28 1.29 9.72
CA GLN A 53 -12.58 1.49 11.14
C GLN A 53 -11.39 2.10 11.91
N ALA A 54 -10.19 2.14 11.33
CA ALA A 54 -9.03 2.75 11.94
C ALA A 54 -9.13 4.28 11.77
N LYS A 55 -9.53 4.99 12.82
CA LYS A 55 -9.38 6.46 12.85
C LYS A 55 -7.89 6.78 12.94
N LYS A 56 -7.29 7.19 11.83
CA LYS A 56 -5.90 7.62 11.73
C LYS A 56 -5.85 9.10 11.39
N SER A 57 -4.99 9.86 12.06
CA SER A 57 -4.61 11.19 11.60
C SER A 57 -3.84 11.08 10.27
N PHE A 58 -3.63 12.21 9.60
CA PHE A 58 -2.79 12.23 8.40
C PHE A 58 -1.36 11.75 8.70
N GLU A 59 -0.81 12.14 9.85
CA GLU A 59 0.51 11.67 10.31
C GLU A 59 0.53 10.16 10.56
N ASP A 60 -0.52 9.60 11.16
CA ASP A 60 -0.63 8.14 11.37
C ASP A 60 -0.74 7.37 10.06
N PHE A 61 -1.25 8.01 9.00
CA PHE A 61 -1.28 7.46 7.65
C PHE A 61 0.10 7.50 7.02
N LEU A 62 0.81 8.63 7.09
CA LEU A 62 2.18 8.76 6.58
C LEU A 62 3.14 7.79 7.27
N ALA A 63 2.98 7.55 8.57
CA ALA A 63 3.81 6.60 9.30
C ALA A 63 3.73 5.15 8.75
N LEU A 64 2.65 4.78 8.05
CA LEU A 64 2.53 3.47 7.41
C LEU A 64 3.49 3.31 6.23
N TYR A 65 3.81 4.42 5.55
CA TYR A 65 4.67 4.40 4.37
C TYR A 65 6.11 4.03 4.71
N HIS A 66 6.52 4.11 5.99
CA HIS A 66 7.87 3.73 6.39
C HIS A 66 8.29 2.35 5.86
N TRP A 67 7.41 1.36 6.00
CA TRP A 67 7.72 0.01 5.55
C TRP A 67 7.58 -0.16 4.04
N THR A 68 6.55 0.44 3.43
CA THR A 68 6.33 0.30 1.99
C THR A 68 7.41 1.03 1.19
N GLU A 69 7.85 2.22 1.61
CA GLU A 69 8.95 2.98 0.98
C GLU A 69 10.35 2.42 1.29
N LEU A 70 10.52 1.67 2.38
CA LEU A 70 11.78 0.97 2.61
C LEU A 70 11.96 -0.20 1.64
N ILE A 71 10.86 -0.83 1.21
CA ILE A 71 10.88 -2.01 0.33
C ILE A 71 11.02 -1.62 -1.15
N GLN A 72 10.40 -0.50 -1.58
CA GLN A 72 10.41 -0.02 -2.99
C GLN A 72 10.90 1.41 -3.14
#